data_AF-A0A656AFR3-F1
#
_entry.id   AF-A0A656AFR3-F1
#
_cell.length_a   1.000
_cell.length_b   1.000
_cell.length_c   1.000
_cell.angle_alpha   90.00
_cell.angle_beta   90.00
_cell.angle_gamma   90.00
#
_symmetry.space_group_name_H-M   'P 1'
#
loop_
_entity.id
_entity.type
_entity.pdbx_description
1 polymer ?
#
loop_
_entity_poly.entity_id
_entity_poly.type
_entity_poly.pdbx_seq_one_letter_code
_entity_poly.pdbx_strand_id
1 'polypeptide(L)'
;MGAEFLEVNFQETAGSGDGYAKEMSDEFNRKAAELYAAQAKDVDIIITTALIPGKPAPKLITKEMVDSMKAGSVIVDLAAANGGNCEYTVKDQVITTDNGVKVIGYTDMVGRLPTQSSQLYATNLVNLLKLLCKEKDGNIDINFEDVVLRGVTVVKAGEITWPAPPIQVSAQPQQKAKVQPTKAQKKEPEPTSPVKKLVGLAVGVGLFAWVASVAPAAFLGHFTVFVLACVVGYYVVWNVTHALHTPLMSVTNAISGIIVVGALLQIGQGSGIVTFLAFIAVLIASINIFGGFTVTKRMLEMFRKN
;
A
#
# COMPACT_ATOMS: atom_id res chain seq x y z
N MET A 1 -3.58 9.13 3.80
CA MET A 1 -4.16 8.72 5.10
C MET A 1 -5.03 9.88 5.58
N GLY A 2 -6.25 9.62 6.05
CA GLY A 2 -7.23 10.68 6.42
C GLY A 2 -7.11 11.17 7.86
N ALA A 3 -5.91 11.16 8.43
CA ALA A 3 -5.65 11.61 9.81
C ALA A 3 -5.40 13.13 9.85
N GLU A 4 -5.67 13.73 11.00
CA GLU A 4 -5.30 15.12 11.29
C GLU A 4 -3.82 15.20 11.66
N PHE A 5 -3.10 16.13 11.04
CA PHE A 5 -1.70 16.36 11.35
C PHE A 5 -1.59 17.41 12.44
N LEU A 6 -1.00 17.04 13.58
CA LEU A 6 -0.79 17.96 14.69
C LEU A 6 0.51 18.75 14.47
N GLU A 7 0.38 20.06 14.30
CA GLU A 7 1.52 20.95 14.10
C GLU A 7 2.05 21.47 15.44
N VAL A 8 3.37 21.35 15.64
CA VAL A 8 4.06 22.06 16.72
C VAL A 8 4.38 23.46 16.19
N ASN A 9 3.97 24.50 16.93
CA ASN A 9 4.23 25.91 16.58
C ASN A 9 5.72 26.27 16.76
N PHE A 10 6.58 25.67 15.94
CA PHE A 10 8.03 25.88 15.89
C PHE A 10 8.57 25.42 14.53
N GLN A 11 9.18 26.33 13.78
CA GLN A 11 9.83 25.98 12.51
C GLN A 11 11.29 25.63 12.76
N GLU A 12 11.62 24.35 12.64
CA GLU A 12 12.99 23.86 12.64
C GLU A 12 13.19 22.88 11.48
N THR A 13 14.33 22.95 10.80
CA THR A 13 14.65 22.08 9.67
C THR A 13 15.06 20.70 10.18
N ALA A 14 14.08 19.85 10.47
CA ALA A 14 14.32 18.45 10.80
C ALA A 14 14.71 17.68 9.52
N GLY A 15 15.98 17.32 9.38
CA GLY A 15 16.40 16.42 8.31
C GLY A 15 17.87 15.99 8.42
N SER A 16 18.11 14.69 8.54
CA SER A 16 19.33 14.10 8.02
C SER A 16 19.14 13.84 6.52
N GLY A 17 20.21 13.99 5.73
CA GLY A 17 20.15 13.76 4.28
C GLY A 17 19.79 12.33 3.87
N ASP A 18 19.70 11.40 4.83
CA ASP A 18 19.36 9.99 4.67
C ASP A 18 17.90 9.64 5.04
N GLY A 19 17.09 10.62 5.48
CA GLY A 19 15.67 10.44 5.78
C GLY A 19 15.33 9.93 7.18
N TYR A 20 16.31 9.75 8.07
CA TYR A 20 16.07 9.44 9.48
C TYR A 20 15.79 10.70 10.32
N ALA A 21 15.17 10.49 11.49
CA ALA A 21 14.97 11.57 12.46
C ALA A 21 16.28 11.85 13.22
N LYS A 22 16.61 13.14 13.38
CA LYS A 22 17.62 13.60 14.33
C LYS A 22 16.96 13.98 15.65
N GLU A 23 17.76 14.03 16.70
CA GLU A 23 17.34 14.61 17.98
C GLU A 23 17.02 16.09 17.78
N MET A 24 15.84 16.49 18.24
CA MET A 24 15.31 17.85 18.06
C MET A 24 15.78 18.76 19.19
N SER A 25 15.72 20.08 18.96
CA SER A 25 16.06 21.07 19.99
C SER A 25 15.20 20.93 21.25
N ASP A 26 15.76 21.33 22.40
CA ASP A 26 15.04 21.30 23.68
C ASP A 26 13.76 22.15 23.65
N GLU A 27 13.77 23.25 22.91
CA GLU A 27 12.59 24.11 22.75
C GLU A 27 11.48 23.41 21.95
N PHE A 28 11.83 22.71 20.87
CA PHE A 28 10.89 21.87 20.13
C PHE A 28 10.31 20.77 21.02
N ASN A 29 11.17 20.06 21.76
CA ASN A 29 10.74 18.99 22.67
C ASN A 29 9.77 19.51 23.75
N ARG A 30 10.02 20.70 24.30
CA ARG A 30 9.12 21.34 25.27
C ARG A 30 7.75 21.65 24.67
N LYS A 31 7.70 22.28 23.49
CA LYS A 31 6.42 22.60 22.82
C LYS A 31 5.67 21.34 22.38
N ALA A 32 6.39 20.32 21.95
CA ALA A 32 5.82 19.02 21.63
C ALA A 32 5.22 18.36 22.89
N ALA A 33 5.90 18.43 24.04
CA ALA A 33 5.38 17.91 25.30
C ALA A 33 4.11 18.65 25.77
N GLU A 34 4.04 19.98 25.59
CA GLU A 34 2.82 20.76 25.86
C GLU A 34 1.64 20.31 24.98
N LEU A 35 1.91 20.09 23.69
CA LEU A 35 0.93 19.55 22.75
C LEU A 35 0.46 18.15 23.17
N TYR A 36 1.37 17.25 23.53
CA TYR A 36 1.02 15.90 23.98
C TYR A 36 0.18 15.92 25.26
N ALA A 37 0.53 16.77 26.23
CA ALA A 37 -0.25 16.92 27.46
C ALA A 37 -1.67 17.44 27.20
N ALA A 38 -1.84 18.34 26.23
CA ALA A 38 -3.16 18.83 25.83
C ALA A 38 -3.99 17.73 25.17
N GLN A 39 -3.38 16.95 24.27
CA GLN A 39 -4.05 15.85 23.55
C GLN A 39 -4.40 14.68 24.47
N ALA A 40 -3.52 14.31 25.41
CA ALA A 40 -3.71 13.17 26.31
C ALA A 40 -5.01 13.24 27.12
N LYS A 41 -5.51 14.44 27.42
CA LYS A 41 -6.77 14.65 28.15
C LYS A 41 -8.01 14.31 27.33
N ASP A 42 -7.93 14.43 26.01
CA ASP A 42 -9.08 14.28 25.12
C ASP A 42 -9.15 12.87 24.49
N VAL A 43 -8.00 12.31 24.12
CA VAL A 43 -7.92 11.03 23.40
C VAL A 43 -8.09 9.80 24.30
N ASP A 44 -8.68 8.74 23.75
CA ASP A 44 -8.91 7.49 24.48
C ASP A 44 -7.77 6.47 24.28
N ILE A 45 -7.04 6.56 23.15
CA ILE A 45 -5.95 5.65 22.81
C ILE A 45 -4.73 6.42 22.31
N ILE A 46 -3.56 6.12 22.87
CA ILE A 46 -2.27 6.65 22.42
C ILE A 46 -1.41 5.49 21.92
N ILE A 47 -0.85 5.61 20.71
CA ILE A 47 0.13 4.67 20.18
C ILE A 47 1.44 5.42 19.98
N THR A 48 2.48 5.03 20.69
CA THR A 48 3.80 5.68 20.58
C THR A 48 4.76 4.81 19.78
N THR A 49 5.43 5.41 18.79
CA THR A 49 6.32 4.70 17.85
C THR A 49 7.65 5.41 17.63
N ALA A 50 7.99 6.39 18.48
CA ALA A 50 9.16 7.23 18.29
C ALA A 50 10.42 6.46 18.69
N LEU A 51 11.27 6.16 17.69
CA LEU A 51 12.50 5.42 17.88
C LEU A 51 13.63 6.00 17.02
N ILE A 52 14.76 6.31 17.64
CA ILE A 52 15.98 6.71 16.94
C ILE A 52 16.96 5.53 16.98
N PRO A 53 17.42 5.01 15.83
CA PRO A 53 18.37 3.90 15.79
C PRO A 53 19.62 4.19 16.64
N GLY A 54 20.04 3.21 17.45
CA GLY A 54 21.24 3.31 18.30
C GLY A 54 21.08 4.15 19.57
N LYS A 55 19.92 4.78 19.81
CA LYS A 55 19.63 5.53 21.04
C LYS A 55 18.46 4.90 21.82
N PRO A 56 18.38 5.14 23.14
CA PRO A 56 17.17 4.86 23.90
C PRO A 56 15.97 5.61 23.33
N ALA A 57 14.78 5.04 23.48
CA ALA A 57 13.54 5.70 23.11
C ALA A 57 13.34 6.99 23.95
N PRO A 58 12.97 8.13 23.34
CA PRO A 58 12.73 9.36 24.09
C PRO A 58 11.47 9.21 24.95
N LYS A 59 11.48 9.76 26.17
CA LYS A 59 10.31 9.82 27.06
C LYS A 59 9.42 10.98 26.61
N LEU A 60 8.31 10.65 25.95
CA LEU A 60 7.37 11.62 25.38
C LEU A 60 6.08 11.73 26.19
N ILE A 61 5.67 10.64 26.83
CA ILE A 61 4.44 10.57 27.63
C ILE A 61 4.82 10.38 29.09
N THR A 62 4.73 11.46 29.87
CA THR A 62 5.08 11.45 31.30
C THR A 62 3.97 10.83 32.13
N LYS A 63 4.27 10.44 33.37
CA LYS A 63 3.25 9.91 34.30
C LYS A 63 2.07 10.85 34.49
N GLU A 64 2.32 12.14 34.63
CA GLU A 64 1.28 13.16 34.83
C GLU A 64 0.35 13.26 33.62
N MET A 65 0.88 13.06 32.40
CA MET A 65 0.05 13.02 31.19
C MET A 65 -0.85 11.79 31.20
N VAL A 66 -0.32 10.61 31.56
CA VAL A 66 -1.11 9.37 31.68
C VAL A 66 -2.17 9.49 32.77
N ASP A 67 -1.83 10.06 33.91
CA ASP A 67 -2.75 10.25 35.04
C ASP A 67 -3.88 11.21 34.71
N SER A 68 -3.68 12.12 33.74
CA SER A 68 -4.70 13.03 33.23
C SER A 68 -5.65 12.43 32.20
N MET A 69 -5.36 11.21 31.70
CA MET A 69 -6.23 10.52 30.76
C MET A 69 -7.51 10.01 31.45
N LYS A 70 -8.53 9.76 30.63
CA LYS A 70 -9.78 9.13 31.08
C LYS A 70 -9.51 7.71 31.61
N ALA A 71 -10.21 7.31 32.68
CA ALA A 71 -10.16 5.95 33.17
C ALA A 71 -10.62 4.96 32.09
N GLY A 72 -9.88 3.87 31.89
CA GLY A 72 -10.14 2.90 30.82
C GLY A 72 -9.44 3.20 29.49
N SER A 73 -8.75 4.35 29.36
CA SER A 73 -7.89 4.63 28.21
C SER A 73 -6.76 3.60 28.05
N VAL A 74 -6.19 3.54 26.84
CA VAL A 74 -5.13 2.58 26.50
C VAL A 74 -3.93 3.27 25.88
N ILE A 75 -2.73 2.92 26.34
CA ILE A 75 -1.47 3.29 25.72
C ILE A 75 -0.81 2.03 25.16
N VAL A 76 -0.40 2.08 23.89
CA VAL A 76 0.37 1.03 23.23
C VAL A 76 1.76 1.56 22.89
N ASP A 77 2.77 1.11 23.62
CA ASP A 77 4.14 1.59 23.44
C ASP A 77 4.95 0.64 22.56
N LEU A 78 5.03 0.96 21.27
CA LEU A 78 5.79 0.15 20.30
C LEU A 78 7.30 0.31 20.43
N ALA A 79 7.77 1.26 21.25
CA ALA A 79 9.19 1.47 21.53
C ALA A 79 9.65 0.78 22.83
N ALA A 80 8.81 -0.05 23.46
CA ALA A 80 9.11 -0.71 24.74
C ALA A 80 10.45 -1.46 24.76
N ALA A 81 10.82 -2.13 23.65
CA ALA A 81 12.09 -2.85 23.54
C ALA A 81 13.32 -1.97 23.80
N ASN A 82 13.26 -0.71 23.40
CA ASN A 82 14.35 0.28 23.47
C ASN A 82 14.19 1.29 24.62
N GLY A 83 13.36 0.96 25.62
CA GLY A 83 13.15 1.78 26.82
C GLY A 83 11.75 2.37 26.93
N GLY A 84 10.98 2.40 25.83
CA GLY A 84 9.59 2.89 25.80
C GLY A 84 9.48 4.41 25.77
N ASN A 85 8.49 4.92 25.03
CA ASN A 85 8.18 6.35 25.01
C ASN A 85 7.33 6.82 26.20
N CYS A 86 6.67 5.89 26.91
CA CYS A 86 5.89 6.19 28.10
C CYS A 86 6.69 5.86 29.37
N GLU A 87 6.56 6.68 30.41
CA GLU A 87 7.22 6.47 31.70
C GLU A 87 6.61 5.33 32.53
N TYR A 88 5.34 4.99 32.27
CA TYR A 88 4.66 3.85 32.87
C TYR A 88 4.99 2.51 32.20
N THR A 89 5.67 2.51 31.06
CA THR A 89 5.94 1.29 30.29
C THR A 89 6.82 0.32 31.08
N VAL A 90 6.30 -0.90 31.27
CA VAL A 90 7.05 -2.05 31.76
C VAL A 90 7.17 -3.07 30.63
N LYS A 91 8.39 -3.49 30.31
CA LYS A 91 8.65 -4.43 29.21
C LYS A 91 7.89 -5.74 29.43
N ASP A 92 7.28 -6.21 28.34
CA ASP A 92 6.56 -7.48 28.24
C ASP A 92 5.34 -7.61 29.15
N GLN A 93 4.84 -6.48 29.65
CA GLN A 93 3.68 -6.44 30.54
C GLN A 93 2.59 -5.51 30.02
N VAL A 94 1.38 -5.78 30.50
CA VAL A 94 0.27 -4.83 30.46
C VAL A 94 0.02 -4.42 31.89
N ILE A 95 0.38 -3.18 32.23
CA ILE A 95 0.09 -2.63 33.54
C ILE A 95 -1.22 -1.84 33.51
N THR A 96 -1.84 -1.68 34.67
CA THR A 96 -2.95 -0.74 34.86
C THR A 96 -2.51 0.27 35.91
N THR A 97 -2.59 1.56 35.58
CA THR A 97 -2.26 2.66 36.49
C THR A 97 -3.36 2.85 37.54
N ASP A 98 -3.09 3.63 38.58
CA ASP A 98 -4.06 3.89 39.66
C ASP A 98 -5.32 4.61 39.15
N ASN A 99 -5.19 5.48 38.13
CA ASN A 99 -6.33 6.13 37.47
C ASN A 99 -7.04 5.23 36.42
N GLY A 100 -6.62 3.96 36.28
CA GLY A 100 -7.31 2.97 35.45
C GLY A 100 -6.92 2.94 33.98
N VAL A 101 -5.79 3.54 33.58
CA VAL A 101 -5.26 3.49 32.21
C VAL A 101 -4.45 2.21 32.02
N LYS A 102 -4.64 1.53 30.89
CA LYS A 102 -3.86 0.32 30.53
C LYS A 102 -2.66 0.70 29.68
N VAL A 103 -1.46 0.32 30.10
CA VAL A 103 -0.22 0.57 29.35
C VAL A 103 0.35 -0.76 28.86
N ILE A 104 0.37 -0.95 27.55
CA ILE A 104 0.82 -2.17 26.85
C ILE A 104 2.26 -1.97 26.39
N GLY A 105 3.18 -2.75 26.96
CA GLY A 105 4.63 -2.67 26.72
C GLY A 105 5.26 -3.94 26.14
N TYR A 106 4.53 -4.72 25.34
CA TYR A 106 5.06 -5.94 24.72
C TYR A 106 6.22 -5.64 23.77
N THR A 107 7.32 -6.38 23.89
CA THR A 107 8.48 -6.22 23.00
C THR A 107 8.42 -7.14 21.77
N ASP A 108 7.48 -8.10 21.78
CA ASP A 108 7.31 -9.14 20.76
C ASP A 108 6.07 -8.95 19.87
N MET A 109 5.62 -7.70 19.66
CA MET A 109 4.37 -7.39 18.93
C MET A 109 4.29 -8.09 17.55
N VAL A 110 5.41 -8.16 16.83
CA VAL A 110 5.51 -8.86 15.54
C VAL A 110 5.30 -10.37 15.69
N GLY A 111 5.77 -10.96 16.79
CA GLY A 111 5.57 -12.39 17.11
C GLY A 111 4.11 -12.75 17.42
N ARG A 112 3.28 -11.77 17.77
CA ARG A 112 1.84 -11.96 18.06
C ARG A 112 0.96 -12.04 16.82
N LEU A 113 1.53 -11.80 15.63
CA LEU A 113 0.89 -12.04 14.34
C LEU A 113 1.74 -12.99 13.47
N PRO A 114 2.07 -14.19 14.00
CA PRO A 114 3.20 -14.99 13.51
C PRO A 114 3.05 -15.37 12.04
N THR A 115 1.85 -15.75 11.58
CA THR A 115 1.61 -16.11 10.18
C THR A 115 1.96 -14.99 9.21
N GLN A 116 1.51 -13.76 9.49
CA GLN A 116 1.78 -12.62 8.60
C GLN A 116 3.24 -12.21 8.67
N SER A 117 3.81 -12.15 9.88
CA SER A 117 5.21 -11.83 10.09
C SER A 117 6.12 -12.82 9.37
N SER A 118 5.85 -14.13 9.48
CA SER A 118 6.59 -15.17 8.76
C SER A 118 6.47 -15.04 7.25
N GLN A 119 5.26 -14.80 6.72
CA GLN A 119 5.05 -14.66 5.28
C GLN A 119 5.80 -13.45 4.70
N LEU A 120 5.71 -12.29 5.36
CA LEU A 120 6.38 -11.06 4.91
C LEU A 120 7.90 -11.18 5.06
N TYR A 121 8.39 -11.75 6.17
CA TYR A 121 9.81 -11.97 6.36
C TYR A 121 10.39 -12.97 5.35
N ALA A 122 9.70 -14.10 5.10
CA ALA A 122 10.09 -15.05 4.06
C ALA A 122 10.08 -14.40 2.67
N THR A 123 9.13 -13.51 2.38
CA THR A 123 9.09 -12.75 1.12
C THR A 123 10.31 -11.84 0.99
N ASN A 124 10.74 -11.17 2.06
CA ASN A 124 11.98 -10.39 2.06
C ASN A 124 13.21 -11.25 1.77
N LEU A 125 13.30 -12.43 2.39
CA LEU A 125 14.38 -13.39 2.13
C LEU A 125 14.37 -13.90 0.68
N VAL A 126 13.20 -14.23 0.13
CA VAL A 126 13.05 -14.63 -1.28
C VAL A 126 13.51 -13.51 -2.21
N ASN A 127 13.18 -12.25 -1.89
CA ASN A 127 13.63 -11.11 -2.70
C ASN A 127 15.15 -10.88 -2.59
N LEU A 128 15.74 -11.07 -1.42
CA LEU A 128 17.20 -11.06 -1.25
C LEU A 128 17.85 -12.19 -2.06
N LEU A 129 17.30 -13.41 -2.01
CA LEU A 129 17.80 -14.56 -2.78
C LEU A 129 17.73 -14.33 -4.28
N LYS A 130 16.73 -13.63 -4.79
CA LYS A 130 16.66 -13.22 -6.21
C LYS A 130 17.81 -12.29 -6.61
N LEU A 131 18.31 -11.45 -5.70
CA LEU A 131 19.48 -10.61 -5.94
C LEU A 131 20.77 -11.42 -5.91
N LEU A 132 20.86 -12.39 -5.01
CA LEU A 132 22.02 -13.28 -4.83
C LEU A 132 22.15 -14.35 -5.91
N CYS A 133 21.04 -14.80 -6.51
CA CYS A 133 20.99 -15.87 -7.51
C CYS A 133 20.20 -15.41 -8.75
N LYS A 134 20.80 -14.47 -9.51
CA LYS A 134 20.14 -13.85 -10.68
C LYS A 134 19.84 -14.86 -11.79
N GLU A 135 20.73 -15.82 -11.99
CA GLU A 135 20.60 -16.87 -13.01
C GLU A 135 19.62 -17.99 -12.64
N LYS A 136 19.10 -17.99 -11.40
CA LYS A 136 18.14 -18.99 -10.88
C LYS A 136 18.67 -20.44 -10.94
N ASP A 137 19.98 -20.59 -10.88
CA ASP A 137 20.72 -21.86 -10.94
C ASP A 137 21.02 -22.45 -9.54
N GLY A 138 20.66 -21.72 -8.48
CA GLY A 138 20.97 -22.08 -7.10
C GLY A 138 22.38 -21.68 -6.65
N ASN A 139 23.17 -21.02 -7.50
CA ASN A 139 24.49 -20.51 -7.14
C ASN A 139 24.36 -19.10 -6.53
N ILE A 140 25.03 -18.87 -5.39
CA ILE A 140 25.00 -17.59 -4.69
C ILE A 140 26.21 -16.76 -5.10
N ASP A 141 25.96 -15.59 -5.68
CA ASP A 141 26.97 -14.60 -5.99
C ASP A 141 26.81 -13.35 -5.10
N ILE A 142 27.83 -13.06 -4.28
CA ILE A 142 27.89 -11.86 -3.44
C ILE A 142 28.74 -10.82 -4.15
N ASN A 143 28.10 -10.09 -5.06
CA ASN A 143 28.69 -9.01 -5.84
C ASN A 143 28.66 -7.68 -5.06
N PHE A 144 29.82 -7.14 -4.69
CA PHE A 144 29.93 -5.88 -3.94
C PHE A 144 29.75 -4.61 -4.79
N GLU A 145 29.64 -4.73 -6.11
CA GLU A 145 29.17 -3.64 -6.97
C GLU A 145 27.67 -3.36 -6.76
N ASP A 146 26.91 -4.35 -6.27
CA ASP A 146 25.53 -4.14 -5.84
C ASP A 146 25.53 -3.55 -4.42
N VAL A 147 25.13 -2.28 -4.31
CA VAL A 147 25.11 -1.54 -3.04
C VAL A 147 24.22 -2.19 -1.98
N VAL A 148 23.18 -2.93 -2.38
CA VAL A 148 22.31 -3.66 -1.45
C VAL A 148 23.08 -4.84 -0.87
N LEU A 149 23.75 -5.63 -1.71
CA LEU A 149 24.54 -6.78 -1.28
C LEU A 149 25.75 -6.36 -0.46
N ARG A 150 26.42 -5.28 -0.84
CA ARG A 150 27.50 -4.67 -0.04
C ARG A 150 27.01 -4.18 1.32
N GLY A 151 25.81 -3.61 1.37
CA GLY A 151 25.22 -3.08 2.60
C GLY A 151 24.77 -4.15 3.59
N VAL A 152 24.14 -5.22 3.10
CA VAL A 152 23.60 -6.31 3.95
C VAL A 152 24.65 -7.34 4.37
N THR A 153 25.73 -7.49 3.59
CA THR A 153 26.83 -8.42 3.93
C THR A 153 27.71 -7.80 4.99
N VAL A 154 27.69 -8.36 6.20
CA VAL A 154 28.52 -7.91 7.34
C VAL A 154 29.81 -8.72 7.51
N VAL A 155 29.85 -9.95 6.99
CA VAL A 155 31.02 -10.84 6.99
C VAL A 155 31.07 -11.60 5.66
N LYS A 156 32.24 -11.71 5.04
CA LYS A 156 32.46 -12.51 3.82
C LYS A 156 33.77 -13.28 3.95
N ALA A 157 33.72 -14.60 3.77
CA ALA A 157 34.89 -15.49 3.85
C ALA A 157 35.74 -15.34 5.14
N GLY A 158 35.10 -15.07 6.28
CA GLY A 158 35.78 -14.89 7.57
C GLY A 158 36.24 -13.47 7.87
N GLU A 159 36.16 -12.54 6.91
CA GLU A 159 36.53 -11.15 7.10
C GLU A 159 35.30 -10.27 7.38
N ILE A 160 35.42 -9.37 8.36
CA ILE A 160 34.38 -8.39 8.69
C ILE A 160 34.35 -7.33 7.58
N THR A 161 33.18 -7.13 6.99
CA THR A 161 32.96 -6.17 5.90
C THR A 161 32.07 -4.99 6.32
N TRP A 162 31.60 -4.98 7.58
CA TRP A 162 30.94 -3.83 8.19
C TRP A 162 31.97 -2.82 8.77
N PRO A 163 31.73 -1.49 8.69
CA PRO A 163 30.60 -0.82 8.05
C PRO A 163 30.72 -0.73 6.53
N ALA A 164 29.58 -0.62 5.85
CA ALA A 164 29.57 -0.33 4.42
C ALA A 164 30.01 1.12 4.18
N PRO A 165 30.70 1.41 3.05
CA PRO A 165 30.98 2.79 2.67
C PRO A 165 29.66 3.55 2.49
N PRO A 166 29.63 4.88 2.74
CA PRO A 166 28.45 5.70 2.47
C PRO A 166 27.99 5.49 1.04
N ILE A 167 26.70 5.21 0.86
CA ILE A 167 26.13 5.01 -0.47
C ILE A 167 26.18 6.35 -1.20
N GLN A 168 27.10 6.49 -2.15
CA GLN A 168 27.13 7.62 -3.07
C GLN A 168 26.04 7.40 -4.12
N VAL A 169 24.78 7.60 -3.75
CA VAL A 169 23.70 7.70 -4.72
C VAL A 169 23.91 9.00 -5.51
N SER A 170 24.58 8.91 -6.67
CA SER A 170 24.53 9.99 -7.69
C SER A 170 23.11 10.20 -8.24
N ALA A 171 22.17 9.35 -7.83
CA ALA A 171 20.75 9.51 -8.04
C ALA A 171 19.97 9.18 -6.76
N GLN A 172 20.03 10.04 -5.74
CA GLN A 172 18.72 10.57 -5.35
C GLN A 172 18.21 11.19 -6.65
N PRO A 173 16.99 10.90 -7.16
CA PRO A 173 16.35 11.95 -7.90
C PRO A 173 16.42 13.11 -6.92
N GLN A 174 17.31 14.07 -7.18
CA GLN A 174 17.05 15.41 -6.76
C GLN A 174 15.58 15.55 -7.18
N GLN A 175 14.70 15.61 -6.19
CA GLN A 175 13.70 16.62 -6.30
C GLN A 175 14.53 17.89 -6.54
N LYS A 176 14.86 18.15 -7.83
CA LYS A 176 14.61 19.46 -8.40
C LYS A 176 13.32 19.79 -7.74
N ALA A 177 13.37 20.73 -6.78
CA ALA A 177 12.20 21.18 -6.11
C ALA A 177 11.19 21.35 -7.23
N LYS A 178 10.25 20.41 -7.33
CA LYS A 178 9.04 20.66 -8.07
C LYS A 178 8.49 21.70 -7.14
N VAL A 179 8.77 22.95 -7.50
CA VAL A 179 8.11 24.14 -7.00
C VAL A 179 6.73 23.62 -6.67
N GLN A 180 6.41 23.51 -5.38
CA GLN A 180 5.04 23.18 -4.98
C GLN A 180 4.20 24.08 -5.88
N PRO A 181 3.28 23.55 -6.70
CA PRO A 181 2.51 24.42 -7.57
C PRO A 181 1.79 25.37 -6.62
N THR A 182 2.33 26.59 -6.50
CA THR A 182 1.70 27.73 -5.88
C THR A 182 0.34 27.74 -6.50
N LYS A 183 -0.71 27.37 -5.72
CA LYS A 183 -2.08 27.09 -6.17
C LYS A 183 -2.23 27.48 -7.63
N ALA A 184 -1.92 26.53 -8.52
CA ALA A 184 -1.78 26.88 -9.92
C ALA A 184 -3.09 27.53 -10.33
N GLN A 185 -3.05 28.84 -10.63
CA GLN A 185 -4.08 29.45 -11.45
C GLN A 185 -4.26 28.47 -12.60
N LYS A 186 -5.48 27.95 -12.77
CA LYS A 186 -5.85 27.02 -13.84
C LYS A 186 -5.16 27.49 -15.11
N LYS A 187 -4.05 26.84 -15.49
CA LYS A 187 -3.56 26.96 -16.85
C LYS A 187 -4.65 26.31 -17.67
N GLU A 188 -5.34 27.11 -18.46
CA GLU A 188 -6.20 26.59 -19.51
C GLU A 188 -5.42 25.51 -20.26
N PRO A 189 -6.04 24.33 -20.50
CA PRO A 189 -5.36 23.28 -21.22
C PRO A 189 -4.94 23.86 -22.57
N GLU A 190 -3.64 23.78 -22.88
CA GLU A 190 -3.16 24.13 -24.23
C GLU A 190 -4.05 23.41 -25.24
N PRO A 191 -4.57 24.11 -26.26
CA PRO A 191 -5.41 23.48 -27.25
C PRO A 191 -4.59 22.41 -27.94
N THR A 192 -4.91 21.15 -27.66
CA THR A 192 -4.36 20.00 -28.40
C THR A 192 -4.47 20.34 -29.88
N SER A 193 -3.34 20.46 -30.57
CA SER A 193 -3.30 20.84 -31.98
C SER A 193 -4.34 20.03 -32.76
N PRO A 194 -5.25 20.68 -33.51
CA PRO A 194 -6.32 20.01 -34.24
C PRO A 194 -5.77 18.95 -35.20
N VAL A 195 -4.53 19.11 -35.67
CA VAL A 195 -3.81 18.14 -36.50
C VAL A 195 -3.60 16.80 -35.78
N LYS A 196 -3.22 16.80 -34.49
CA LYS A 196 -3.00 15.56 -33.74
C LYS A 196 -4.31 14.77 -33.52
N LYS A 197 -5.41 15.48 -33.30
CA LYS A 197 -6.76 14.87 -33.22
C LYS A 197 -7.21 14.33 -34.56
N LEU A 198 -6.97 15.07 -35.64
CA LEU A 198 -7.33 14.66 -37.00
C LEU A 198 -6.50 13.45 -37.46
N VAL A 199 -5.20 13.42 -37.16
CA VAL A 199 -4.33 12.27 -37.43
C VAL A 199 -4.77 11.05 -36.63
N GLY A 200 -5.04 11.21 -35.33
CA GLY A 200 -5.57 10.11 -34.51
C GLY A 200 -6.89 9.55 -35.02
N LEU A 201 -7.81 10.43 -35.46
CA LEU A 201 -9.08 10.04 -36.06
C LEU A 201 -8.88 9.32 -37.40
N ALA A 202 -8.00 9.83 -38.26
CA ALA A 202 -7.68 9.21 -39.55
C ALA A 202 -7.04 7.83 -39.39
N VAL A 203 -6.16 7.65 -38.39
CA VAL A 203 -5.60 6.34 -38.04
C VAL A 203 -6.69 5.38 -37.57
N GLY A 204 -7.61 5.84 -36.70
CA GLY A 204 -8.74 5.04 -36.24
C GLY A 204 -9.68 4.60 -37.36
N VAL A 205 -10.02 5.53 -38.27
CA VAL A 205 -10.85 5.24 -39.46
C VAL A 205 -10.13 4.31 -40.42
N GLY A 206 -8.83 4.51 -40.64
CA GLY A 206 -8.02 3.64 -41.50
C GLY A 206 -7.93 2.20 -40.97
N LEU A 207 -7.72 2.04 -39.66
CA LEU A 207 -7.74 0.72 -39.00
C LEU A 207 -9.11 0.06 -39.11
N PHE A 208 -10.20 0.81 -38.92
CA PHE A 208 -11.56 0.30 -39.06
C PHE A 208 -11.86 -0.15 -40.50
N ALA A 209 -11.50 0.67 -41.50
CA ALA A 209 -11.68 0.35 -42.91
C ALA A 209 -10.85 -0.86 -43.36
N TRP A 210 -9.63 -0.99 -42.81
CA TRP A 210 -8.80 -2.17 -43.04
C TRP A 210 -9.43 -3.43 -42.44
N VAL A 211 -9.89 -3.39 -41.18
CA VAL A 211 -10.60 -4.54 -40.57
C VAL A 211 -11.87 -4.87 -41.37
N ALA A 212 -12.59 -3.86 -41.85
CA ALA A 212 -13.80 -4.06 -42.64
C ALA A 212 -13.56 -4.66 -44.03
N SER A 213 -12.37 -4.50 -44.62
CA SER A 213 -12.06 -5.06 -45.94
C SER A 213 -11.72 -6.55 -45.87
N VAL A 214 -11.29 -7.05 -44.72
CA VAL A 214 -10.89 -8.47 -44.51
C VAL A 214 -11.88 -9.26 -43.66
N ALA A 215 -12.77 -8.62 -42.91
CA ALA A 215 -13.65 -9.29 -41.96
C ALA A 215 -15.02 -9.71 -42.54
N PRO A 216 -15.60 -10.83 -42.10
CA PRO A 216 -16.98 -11.23 -42.45
C PRO A 216 -18.02 -10.20 -41.98
N ALA A 217 -19.15 -10.09 -42.71
CA ALA A 217 -20.22 -9.14 -42.36
C ALA A 217 -20.79 -9.33 -40.93
N ALA A 218 -20.87 -10.58 -40.45
CA ALA A 218 -21.28 -10.87 -39.07
C ALA A 218 -20.28 -10.36 -38.02
N PHE A 219 -18.98 -10.33 -38.35
CA PHE A 219 -17.95 -9.80 -37.47
C PHE A 219 -18.08 -8.28 -37.31
N LEU A 220 -18.43 -7.56 -38.38
CA LEU A 220 -18.60 -6.10 -38.33
C LEU A 220 -19.64 -5.68 -37.29
N GLY A 221 -20.78 -6.38 -37.22
CA GLY A 221 -21.81 -6.11 -36.22
C GLY A 221 -21.29 -6.30 -34.78
N HIS A 222 -20.61 -7.41 -34.50
CA HIS A 222 -20.02 -7.66 -33.18
C HIS A 222 -18.90 -6.67 -32.83
N PHE A 223 -18.09 -6.29 -33.81
CA PHE A 223 -17.00 -5.34 -33.62
C PHE A 223 -17.50 -3.93 -33.31
N THR A 224 -18.55 -3.46 -33.98
CA THR A 224 -19.19 -2.16 -33.65
C THR A 224 -19.74 -2.16 -32.22
N VAL A 225 -20.43 -3.23 -31.80
CA VAL A 225 -20.93 -3.37 -30.42
C VAL A 225 -19.78 -3.36 -29.42
N PHE A 226 -18.68 -4.05 -29.71
CA PHE A 226 -17.49 -4.07 -28.87
C PHE A 226 -16.88 -2.67 -28.68
N VAL A 227 -16.69 -1.91 -29.77
CA VAL A 227 -16.11 -0.55 -29.70
C VAL A 227 -17.02 0.39 -28.90
N LEU A 228 -18.33 0.35 -29.12
CA LEU A 228 -19.29 1.16 -28.36
C LEU A 228 -19.32 0.77 -26.88
N ALA A 229 -19.26 -0.53 -26.56
CA ALA A 229 -19.18 -1.02 -25.19
C ALA A 229 -17.91 -0.52 -24.47
N CYS A 230 -16.76 -0.44 -25.15
CA CYS A 230 -15.54 0.15 -24.60
C CYS A 230 -15.71 1.63 -24.25
N VAL A 231 -16.36 2.42 -25.12
CA VAL A 231 -16.64 3.83 -24.85
C VAL A 231 -17.56 3.98 -23.65
N VAL A 232 -18.65 3.22 -23.60
CA VAL A 232 -19.56 3.21 -22.45
C VAL A 232 -18.82 2.80 -21.17
N GLY A 233 -18.02 1.74 -21.22
CA GLY A 233 -17.23 1.26 -20.09
C GLY A 233 -16.26 2.31 -19.55
N TYR A 234 -15.59 3.05 -20.43
CA TYR A 234 -14.70 4.16 -20.05
C TYR A 234 -15.45 5.21 -19.22
N TYR A 235 -16.59 5.70 -19.72
CA TYR A 235 -17.37 6.72 -19.01
C TYR A 235 -18.00 6.22 -17.71
N VAL A 236 -18.40 4.95 -17.65
CA VAL A 236 -19.02 4.38 -16.43
C VAL A 236 -17.97 4.20 -15.33
N VAL A 237 -16.80 3.63 -15.65
CA VAL A 237 -15.74 3.38 -14.66
C VAL A 237 -15.10 4.66 -14.15
N TRP A 238 -14.91 5.65 -15.04
CA TRP A 238 -14.26 6.92 -14.67
C TRP A 238 -15.09 7.77 -13.69
N ASN A 239 -16.39 7.55 -13.62
CA ASN A 239 -17.32 8.28 -12.76
C ASN A 239 -17.56 7.60 -11.40
N VAL A 240 -16.82 6.54 -11.04
CA VAL A 240 -16.95 5.87 -9.75
C VAL A 240 -16.19 6.65 -8.66
N THR A 241 -16.85 6.90 -7.53
CA THR A 241 -16.23 7.55 -6.36
C THR A 241 -15.05 6.75 -5.83
N HIS A 242 -13.98 7.41 -5.37
CA HIS A 242 -12.75 6.73 -4.92
C HIS A 242 -12.96 5.66 -3.84
N ALA A 243 -13.92 5.86 -2.93
CA ALA A 243 -14.25 4.91 -1.88
C ALA A 243 -14.78 3.55 -2.41
N LEU A 244 -15.25 3.51 -3.66
CA LEU A 244 -15.88 2.34 -4.26
C LEU A 244 -14.97 1.59 -5.25
N HIS A 245 -13.69 1.97 -5.42
CA HIS A 245 -12.77 1.26 -6.32
C HIS A 245 -12.57 -0.22 -5.93
N THR A 246 -12.47 -0.52 -4.64
CA THR A 246 -12.32 -1.91 -4.17
C THR A 246 -13.60 -2.73 -4.39
N PRO A 247 -14.80 -2.25 -4.01
CA PRO A 247 -16.06 -2.89 -4.45
C PRO A 247 -16.19 -3.03 -5.96
N LEU A 248 -15.77 -2.04 -6.75
CA LEU A 248 -15.81 -2.08 -8.21
C LEU A 248 -14.96 -3.23 -8.77
N MET A 249 -13.75 -3.45 -8.23
CA MET A 249 -12.91 -4.60 -8.61
C MET A 249 -13.57 -5.94 -8.28
N SER A 250 -14.29 -6.03 -7.15
CA SER A 250 -15.05 -7.24 -6.81
C SER A 250 -16.21 -7.49 -7.77
N VAL A 251 -16.91 -6.43 -8.20
CA VAL A 251 -17.99 -6.51 -9.20
C VAL A 251 -17.47 -6.92 -10.57
N THR A 252 -16.36 -6.35 -11.04
CA THR A 252 -15.80 -6.72 -12.34
C THR A 252 -15.32 -8.18 -12.35
N ASN A 253 -14.82 -8.68 -11.22
CA ASN A 253 -14.52 -10.10 -11.06
C ASN A 253 -15.77 -11.00 -11.07
N ALA A 254 -16.89 -10.54 -10.52
CA ALA A 254 -18.16 -11.27 -10.61
C ALA A 254 -18.69 -11.32 -12.06
N ILE A 255 -18.65 -10.18 -12.76
CA ILE A 255 -19.14 -10.03 -14.14
C ILE A 255 -18.28 -10.82 -15.14
N SER A 256 -16.96 -10.96 -14.89
CA SER A 256 -16.08 -11.78 -15.74
C SER A 256 -16.51 -13.25 -15.81
N GLY A 257 -17.34 -13.71 -14.87
CA GLY A 257 -18.03 -15.00 -14.91
C GLY A 257 -18.96 -15.22 -16.11
N ILE A 258 -19.19 -14.20 -16.96
CA ILE A 258 -19.91 -14.31 -18.24
C ILE A 258 -19.39 -15.42 -19.16
N ILE A 259 -18.15 -15.88 -18.96
CA ILE A 259 -17.58 -17.08 -19.60
C ILE A 259 -18.48 -18.31 -19.48
N VAL A 260 -19.38 -18.37 -18.47
CA VAL A 260 -20.39 -19.41 -18.31
C VAL A 260 -21.29 -19.54 -19.54
N VAL A 261 -21.60 -18.44 -20.23
CA VAL A 261 -22.44 -18.45 -21.45
C VAL A 261 -21.73 -19.22 -22.55
N GLY A 262 -20.43 -19.00 -22.73
CA GLY A 262 -19.63 -19.74 -23.70
C GLY A 262 -19.57 -21.24 -23.38
N ALA A 263 -19.43 -21.60 -22.10
CA ALA A 263 -19.42 -23.00 -21.67
C ALA A 263 -20.79 -23.69 -21.86
N LEU A 264 -21.89 -23.00 -21.58
CA LEU A 264 -23.25 -23.53 -21.76
C LEU A 264 -23.56 -23.85 -23.23
N LEU A 265 -23.06 -23.05 -24.17
CA LEU A 265 -23.23 -23.28 -25.61
C LEU A 265 -22.47 -24.53 -26.13
N GLN A 266 -21.50 -25.03 -25.36
CA GLN A 266 -20.71 -26.22 -25.72
C GLN A 266 -21.30 -27.51 -25.17
N ILE A 267 -22.23 -27.43 -24.21
CA ILE A 267 -22.92 -28.60 -23.67
C ILE A 267 -23.86 -29.16 -24.75
N GLY A 268 -23.75 -30.46 -25.04
CA GLY A 268 -24.63 -31.14 -25.98
C GLY A 268 -24.13 -31.21 -27.43
N GLN A 269 -22.91 -30.73 -27.72
CA GLN A 269 -22.31 -30.81 -29.08
C GLN A 269 -21.68 -32.17 -29.43
N GLY A 270 -21.97 -33.24 -28.65
CA GLY A 270 -21.66 -34.63 -29.01
C GLY A 270 -20.23 -35.11 -28.72
N SER A 271 -19.29 -34.25 -28.34
CA SER A 271 -17.95 -34.67 -27.87
C SER A 271 -17.91 -34.79 -26.34
N GLY A 272 -17.63 -35.99 -25.83
CA GLY A 272 -17.54 -36.25 -24.39
C GLY A 272 -16.46 -35.41 -23.69
N ILE A 273 -15.33 -35.16 -24.36
CA ILE A 273 -14.24 -34.32 -23.83
C ILE A 273 -14.69 -32.85 -23.76
N VAL A 274 -15.34 -32.34 -24.81
CA VAL A 274 -15.84 -30.96 -24.83
C VAL A 274 -16.89 -30.75 -23.76
N THR A 275 -17.80 -31.71 -23.57
CA THR A 275 -18.83 -31.66 -22.52
C THR A 275 -18.21 -31.66 -21.12
N PHE A 276 -17.15 -32.46 -20.90
CA PHE A 276 -16.41 -32.46 -19.64
C PHE A 276 -15.70 -31.13 -19.35
N LEU A 277 -15.02 -30.55 -20.36
CA LEU A 277 -14.37 -29.24 -20.22
C LEU A 277 -15.40 -28.12 -20.00
N ALA A 278 -16.53 -28.16 -20.70
CA ALA A 278 -17.62 -27.22 -20.51
C ALA A 278 -18.20 -27.31 -19.09
N PHE A 279 -18.36 -28.51 -18.54
CA PHE A 279 -18.79 -28.70 -17.15
C PHE A 279 -17.82 -28.05 -16.16
N ILE A 280 -16.51 -28.26 -16.32
CA ILE A 280 -15.49 -27.62 -15.47
C ILE A 280 -15.55 -26.09 -15.61
N ALA A 281 -15.67 -25.57 -16.83
CA ALA A 281 -15.77 -24.13 -17.07
C ALA A 281 -17.02 -23.53 -16.41
N VAL A 282 -18.18 -24.21 -16.46
CA VAL A 282 -19.40 -23.79 -15.75
C VAL A 282 -19.18 -23.77 -14.24
N LEU A 283 -18.53 -24.79 -13.68
CA LEU A 283 -18.24 -24.87 -12.25
C LEU A 283 -17.36 -23.68 -11.79
N ILE A 284 -16.25 -23.43 -12.48
CA ILE A 284 -15.33 -22.34 -12.15
C ILE A 284 -16.01 -20.98 -12.33
N ALA A 285 -16.74 -20.79 -13.42
CA ALA A 285 -17.47 -19.55 -13.68
C ALA A 285 -18.53 -19.27 -12.59
N SER A 286 -19.23 -20.32 -12.12
CA SER A 286 -20.20 -20.20 -11.03
C SER A 286 -19.53 -19.74 -9.73
N ILE A 287 -18.35 -20.29 -9.38
CA ILE A 287 -17.58 -19.86 -8.21
C ILE A 287 -17.24 -18.36 -8.30
N ASN A 288 -16.80 -17.89 -9.47
CA ASN A 288 -16.48 -16.47 -9.69
C ASN A 288 -17.71 -15.57 -9.54
N ILE A 289 -18.86 -15.98 -10.10
CA ILE A 289 -20.13 -15.25 -10.01
C ILE A 289 -20.56 -15.15 -8.54
N PHE A 290 -20.75 -16.29 -7.87
CA PHE A 290 -21.28 -16.32 -6.50
C PHE A 290 -20.31 -15.69 -5.50
N GLY A 291 -19.02 -16.00 -5.60
CA GLY A 291 -17.98 -15.43 -4.74
C GLY A 291 -17.88 -13.91 -4.92
N GLY A 292 -17.79 -13.44 -6.16
CA GLY A 292 -17.66 -12.03 -6.47
C GLY A 292 -18.87 -11.20 -6.02
N PHE A 293 -20.10 -11.67 -6.25
CA PHE A 293 -21.31 -10.96 -5.79
C PHE A 293 -21.45 -10.98 -4.26
N THR A 294 -21.12 -12.09 -3.60
CA THR A 294 -21.20 -12.20 -2.14
C THR A 294 -20.21 -11.27 -1.44
N VAL A 295 -18.97 -11.21 -1.93
CA VAL A 295 -17.94 -10.31 -1.41
C VAL A 295 -18.31 -8.85 -1.66
N THR A 296 -18.76 -8.53 -2.87
CA THR A 296 -19.25 -7.18 -3.21
C THR A 296 -20.34 -6.74 -2.24
N LYS A 297 -21.35 -7.59 -1.99
CA LYS A 297 -22.45 -7.29 -1.09
C LYS A 297 -21.96 -6.96 0.32
N ARG A 298 -21.08 -7.80 0.88
CA ARG A 298 -20.45 -7.55 2.19
C ARG A 298 -19.67 -6.24 2.21
N MET A 299 -18.92 -5.93 1.15
CA MET A 299 -18.17 -4.68 1.05
C MET A 299 -19.08 -3.46 1.04
N LEU A 300 -20.18 -3.50 0.30
CA LEU A 300 -21.14 -2.39 0.24
C LEU A 300 -21.94 -2.23 1.54
N GLU A 301 -22.25 -3.33 2.23
CA GLU A 301 -22.93 -3.28 3.54
C GLU A 301 -22.10 -2.55 4.59
N MET A 302 -20.77 -2.65 4.56
CA MET A 302 -19.87 -1.89 5.45
C MET A 302 -19.93 -0.37 5.24
N PHE A 303 -20.44 0.11 4.10
CA PHE A 303 -20.62 1.54 3.82
C PHE A 303 -22.00 2.07 4.20
N ARG A 304 -22.95 1.21 4.60
CA ARG A 304 -24.25 1.67 5.11
C ARG A 304 -24.04 2.15 6.55
N LYS A 305 -24.25 3.45 6.78
CA LYS A 305 -24.48 3.94 8.15
C LYS A 305 -25.75 3.29 8.68
N ASN A 306 -25.68 2.71 9.87
CA ASN A 306 -26.86 2.36 10.66
C ASN A 306 -27.63 3.64 11.01
#